data_AF-A0A7S1HJ98-F1
#
_entry.id   AF-A0A7S1HJ98-F1
#
_cell.length_a   1.000
_cell.length_b   1.000
_cell.length_c   1.000
_cell.angle_alpha   90.00
_cell.angle_beta   90.00
_cell.angle_gamma   90.00
#
_symmetry.space_group_name_H-M   'P 1'
#
loop_
_entity.id
_entity.type
_entity.pdbx_description
1 polymer ?
#
loop_
_entity_poly.entity_id
_entity_poly.type
_entity_poly.pdbx_seq_one_letter_code
_entity_poly.pdbx_strand_id
1 'polypeptide(L)'
;LRIQPLPEFLLRGGYEGGFRAPNLTESAASSKSAFNPGVSDPKRCDAASKLIADLTAAAAALPNSDPNKTLLQSRADAIDECSLGVASVVRNNPGLKPETSRIFTLGIGFQPAKFFSTTVDYYNITRTDEINVKSPQDLLNAEAQQPAGTIVRAPNFNNDPTFKTAAEVAQYAP
;
A
#
# COMPACT_ATOMS: atom_id res chain seq x y z
N LEU A 1 -23.02 -29.42 -8.97
CA LEU A 1 -24.30 -30.04 -8.55
C LEU A 1 -25.46 -29.20 -9.04
N ARG A 2 -26.48 -29.84 -9.63
CA ARG A 2 -27.72 -29.19 -10.06
C ARG A 2 -28.89 -30.07 -9.64
N ILE A 3 -29.80 -29.55 -8.84
CA ILE A 3 -30.98 -30.27 -8.35
C ILE A 3 -32.21 -29.42 -8.64
N GLN A 4 -33.24 -30.03 -9.21
CA GLN A 4 -34.50 -29.38 -9.56
C GLN A 4 -35.65 -30.15 -8.89
N PRO A 5 -36.04 -29.79 -7.65
CA PRO A 5 -37.06 -30.52 -6.90
C PRO A 5 -38.46 -30.34 -7.49
N LEU A 6 -38.71 -29.16 -8.07
CA LEU A 6 -39.97 -28.78 -8.70
C LEU A 6 -39.65 -28.09 -10.04
N PRO A 7 -40.56 -28.11 -11.03
CA PRO A 7 -40.36 -27.37 -12.28
C PRO A 7 -40.02 -25.88 -12.06
N GLU A 8 -40.59 -25.29 -11.01
CA GLU A 8 -40.45 -23.87 -10.66
C GLU A 8 -39.21 -23.58 -9.82
N PHE A 9 -38.52 -24.58 -9.25
CA PHE A 9 -37.40 -24.37 -8.32
C PHE A 9 -36.14 -25.09 -8.76
N LEU A 10 -35.03 -24.35 -8.81
CA LEU A 10 -33.70 -24.86 -9.16
C LEU A 10 -32.69 -24.55 -8.06
N LEU A 11 -31.95 -25.55 -7.61
CA LEU A 11 -30.78 -25.38 -6.75
C LEU A 11 -29.51 -25.74 -7.53
N ARG A 12 -28.52 -24.86 -7.48
CA ARG A 12 -27.20 -25.02 -8.10
C ARG A 12 -26.13 -24.87 -7.04
N GLY A 13 -25.11 -25.71 -7.10
CA GLY A 13 -23.94 -25.59 -6.23
C GLY A 13 -22.68 -26.04 -6.95
N GLY A 14 -21.58 -25.32 -6.75
CA GLY A 14 -20.30 -25.60 -7.35
C GLY A 14 -19.16 -25.46 -6.34
N TYR A 15 -18.15 -26.31 -6.48
CA TYR A 15 -16.86 -26.12 -5.82
C TYR A 15 -15.78 -26.40 -6.85
N GLU A 16 -15.02 -25.37 -7.18
CA GLU A 16 -14.07 -25.39 -8.28
C GLU A 16 -12.70 -24.88 -7.80
N GLY A 17 -11.65 -25.45 -8.37
CA GLY A 17 -10.27 -25.03 -8.15
C GLY A 17 -9.66 -24.55 -9.46
N GLY A 18 -8.93 -23.44 -9.40
CA GLY A 18 -8.18 -22.90 -10.52
C GLY A 18 -6.73 -22.63 -10.13
N PHE A 19 -5.87 -22.46 -11.14
CA PHE A 19 -4.52 -21.97 -10.94
C PHE A 19 -4.07 -21.06 -12.08
N ARG A 20 -3.14 -20.15 -11.79
CA ARG A 20 -2.43 -19.33 -12.77
C ARG A 20 -0.94 -19.58 -12.64
N ALA A 21 -0.32 -20.08 -13.69
CA ALA A 21 1.14 -20.17 -13.75
C ALA A 21 1.76 -18.76 -13.81
N PRO A 22 2.95 -18.55 -13.21
CA PRO A 22 3.70 -17.31 -13.40
C PRO A 22 3.97 -17.07 -14.89
N ASN A 23 3.76 -15.84 -15.36
CA ASN A 23 4.07 -15.48 -16.73
C ASN A 23 5.58 -15.30 -16.93
N LEU A 24 6.03 -15.22 -18.18
CA LEU A 24 7.45 -15.08 -18.51
C LEU A 24 8.06 -13.80 -17.90
N THR A 25 7.30 -12.72 -17.82
CA THR A 25 7.80 -11.46 -17.24
C THR A 25 7.88 -11.47 -15.72
N GLU A 26 7.29 -12.46 -15.04
CA GLU A 26 7.34 -12.66 -13.58
C GLU A 26 8.46 -13.63 -13.17
N SER A 27 8.77 -14.61 -14.02
CA SER A 27 9.66 -15.74 -13.69
C SER A 27 10.98 -15.76 -14.46
N ALA A 28 11.06 -15.20 -15.67
CA ALA A 28 12.30 -15.16 -16.44
C ALA A 28 13.28 -14.12 -15.88
N ALA A 29 14.58 -14.27 -16.13
CA ALA A 29 15.58 -13.31 -15.70
C ALA A 29 15.40 -11.95 -16.41
N SER A 30 14.76 -11.00 -15.74
CA SER A 30 14.66 -9.60 -16.18
C SER A 30 14.38 -8.71 -14.96
N SER A 31 14.56 -7.40 -15.16
CA SER A 31 14.30 -6.38 -14.14
C SER A 31 13.64 -5.18 -14.79
N LYS A 32 12.67 -4.59 -14.08
CA LYS A 32 11.98 -3.37 -14.51
C LYS A 32 12.35 -2.25 -13.53
N SER A 33 12.85 -1.14 -14.05
CA SER A 33 13.08 0.08 -13.28
C SER A 33 11.94 1.06 -13.52
N ALA A 34 11.47 1.69 -12.45
CA ALA A 34 10.46 2.74 -12.51
C ALA A 34 10.75 3.84 -11.49
N PHE A 35 10.02 4.93 -11.60
CA PHE A 35 10.04 6.01 -10.61
C PHE A 35 8.62 6.17 -10.05
N ASN A 36 8.49 6.15 -8.72
CA ASN A 36 7.22 6.28 -8.03
C ASN A 36 7.16 7.68 -7.40
N PRO A 37 6.42 8.63 -7.99
CA PRO A 37 6.20 9.93 -7.37
C PRO A 37 5.16 9.82 -6.23
N GLY A 38 5.18 10.78 -5.31
CA GLY A 38 4.15 10.92 -4.27
C GLY A 38 4.19 9.85 -3.18
N VAL A 39 5.34 9.22 -2.96
CA VAL A 39 5.52 8.26 -1.86
C VAL A 39 5.70 9.05 -0.56
N SER A 40 4.84 8.79 0.41
CA SER A 40 4.91 9.38 1.75
C SER A 40 5.43 8.34 2.73
N ASP A 41 6.57 8.61 3.38
CA ASP A 41 7.05 7.79 4.49
C ASP A 41 6.39 8.28 5.78
N PRO A 42 5.47 7.50 6.41
CA PRO A 42 4.72 7.97 7.56
C PRO A 42 5.61 8.43 8.71
N LYS A 43 6.69 7.69 9.00
CA LYS A 43 7.57 8.06 10.12
C LYS A 43 8.34 9.35 9.84
N ARG A 44 8.79 9.52 8.59
CA ARG A 44 9.52 10.72 8.15
C ARG A 44 8.63 11.94 8.04
N CYS A 45 7.43 11.78 7.46
CA CYS A 45 6.45 12.84 7.32
C CYS A 45 5.91 13.30 8.68
N ASP A 46 5.66 12.38 9.62
CA ASP A 46 5.26 12.72 11.00
C ASP A 46 6.37 13.50 11.73
N ALA A 47 7.62 13.07 11.59
CA ALA A 47 8.78 13.76 12.14
C ALA A 47 8.93 15.19 11.58
N ALA A 48 8.82 15.34 10.26
CA ALA A 48 8.87 16.62 9.58
C ALA A 48 7.72 17.55 10.01
N SER A 49 6.50 17.00 10.13
CA SER A 49 5.31 17.75 10.56
C SER A 49 5.45 18.29 11.97
N LYS A 50 6.07 17.52 12.88
CA LYS A 50 6.40 18.00 14.24
C LYS A 50 7.40 19.14 14.22
N LEU A 51 8.46 19.03 13.42
CA LEU A 51 9.43 20.12 13.26
C LEU A 51 8.77 21.38 12.69
N ILE A 52 7.89 21.25 11.69
CA ILE A 52 7.11 22.38 11.15
C ILE A 52 6.27 23.05 12.24
N ALA A 53 5.58 22.27 13.07
CA ALA A 53 4.76 22.79 14.16
C ALA A 53 5.61 23.54 15.19
N ASP A 54 6.75 23.00 15.58
CA ASP A 54 7.64 23.60 16.57
C ASP A 54 8.32 24.88 16.03
N LEU A 55 8.71 24.89 14.75
CA LEU A 55 9.21 26.11 14.09
C LEU A 55 8.14 27.20 14.00
N THR A 56 6.91 26.82 13.67
CA THR A 56 5.78 27.75 13.58
C THR A 56 5.42 28.32 14.94
N ALA A 57 5.43 27.49 15.99
CA ALA A 57 5.22 27.92 17.37
C ALA A 57 6.32 28.87 17.85
N ALA A 58 7.58 28.56 17.55
CA ALA A 58 8.71 29.43 17.85
C ALA A 58 8.62 30.78 17.12
N ALA A 59 8.20 30.79 15.86
CA ALA A 59 7.96 32.03 15.10
C ALA A 59 6.80 32.85 15.70
N ALA A 60 5.72 32.20 16.13
CA ALA A 60 4.57 32.86 16.73
C ALA A 60 4.90 33.54 18.07
N ALA A 61 5.85 32.98 18.83
CA ALA A 61 6.33 33.56 20.10
C ALA A 61 7.16 34.85 19.93
N LEU A 62 7.66 35.13 18.72
CA LEU A 62 8.47 36.32 18.44
C LEU A 62 7.63 37.53 18.01
N PRO A 63 8.02 38.76 18.43
CA PRO A 63 7.43 40.00 17.91
C PRO A 63 7.60 40.13 16.39
N ASN A 64 6.69 40.84 15.72
CA ASN A 64 6.76 41.05 14.27
C ASN A 64 8.01 41.85 13.81
N SER A 65 8.67 42.55 14.72
CA SER A 65 9.91 43.28 14.45
C SER A 65 11.17 42.42 14.53
N ASP A 66 11.09 41.19 15.05
CA ASP A 66 12.24 40.29 15.16
C ASP A 66 12.53 39.63 13.79
N PRO A 67 13.73 39.83 13.20
CA PRO A 67 14.07 39.23 11.91
C PRO A 67 14.06 37.69 11.94
N ASN A 68 14.20 37.05 13.10
CA ASN A 68 14.17 35.60 13.22
C ASN A 68 12.78 35.00 12.99
N LYS A 69 11.71 35.80 13.15
CA LYS A 69 10.34 35.33 12.90
C LYS A 69 10.17 34.84 11.46
N THR A 70 10.61 35.64 10.49
CA THR A 70 10.56 35.29 9.06
C THR A 70 11.50 34.14 8.71
N LEU A 71 12.64 34.01 9.38
CA LEU A 71 13.56 32.90 9.16
C LEU A 71 12.97 31.56 9.61
N LEU A 72 12.33 31.53 10.78
CA LEU A 72 11.67 30.32 11.29
C LEU A 72 10.48 29.91 10.42
N GLN A 73 9.68 30.88 9.99
CA GLN A 73 8.52 30.60 9.13
C GLN A 73 8.93 30.16 7.73
N SER A 74 9.92 30.82 7.10
CA SER A 74 10.42 30.38 5.79
C SER A 74 11.09 29.01 5.83
N ARG A 75 11.70 28.64 6.96
CA ARG A 75 12.20 27.28 7.16
C ARG A 75 11.05 26.27 7.23
N ALA A 76 10.00 26.57 7.98
CA ALA A 76 8.84 25.68 8.09
C ALA A 76 8.19 25.44 6.71
N ASP A 77 8.04 26.50 5.92
CA ASP A 77 7.46 26.44 4.56
C ASP A 77 8.35 25.66 3.55
N ALA A 78 9.66 25.57 3.80
CA ALA A 78 10.61 24.88 2.93
C ALA A 78 10.71 23.36 3.18
N ILE A 79 10.05 22.84 4.21
CA ILE A 79 10.06 21.41 4.54
C ILE A 79 8.97 20.69 3.73
N ASP A 80 9.38 19.83 2.79
CA ASP A 80 8.48 18.95 2.02
C ASP A 80 9.00 17.50 2.03
N GLU A 81 8.58 16.75 3.04
CA GLU A 81 9.01 15.35 3.26
C GLU A 81 7.87 14.35 3.03
N CYS A 82 6.66 14.84 2.78
CA CYS A 82 5.45 14.02 2.73
C CYS A 82 5.11 13.55 1.31
N SER A 83 5.89 13.97 0.30
CA SER A 83 5.75 13.55 -1.09
C SER A 83 7.14 13.37 -1.72
N LEU A 84 7.67 12.16 -1.62
CA LEU A 84 8.99 11.80 -2.15
C LEU A 84 8.88 11.03 -3.46
N GLY A 85 9.89 11.20 -4.30
CA GLY A 85 10.06 10.41 -5.52
C GLY A 85 11.05 9.27 -5.28
N VAL A 86 10.59 8.02 -5.37
CA VAL A 86 11.42 6.85 -5.09
C VAL A 86 11.65 6.03 -6.35
N ALA A 87 12.91 5.86 -6.71
CA ALA A 87 13.31 4.90 -7.74
C ALA A 87 13.06 3.48 -7.25
N SER A 88 12.33 2.68 -8.03
CA SER A 88 12.09 1.27 -7.72
C SER A 88 12.69 0.37 -8.80
N VAL A 89 13.18 -0.78 -8.36
CA VAL A 89 13.61 -1.86 -9.24
C VAL A 89 12.84 -3.11 -8.84
N VAL A 90 11.98 -3.57 -9.74
CA VAL A 90 11.27 -4.84 -9.60
C VAL A 90 12.11 -5.91 -10.26
N ARG A 91 12.45 -6.94 -9.49
CA ARG A 91 13.17 -8.12 -9.99
C ARG A 91 12.22 -9.29 -10.08
N ASN A 92 12.39 -10.07 -11.14
CA ASN A 92 11.64 -11.29 -11.34
C ASN A 92 12.12 -12.38 -10.38
N ASN A 93 11.23 -13.32 -10.05
CA ASN A 93 11.54 -14.37 -9.09
C ASN A 93 11.25 -15.76 -9.72
N PRO A 94 12.30 -16.49 -10.17
CA PRO A 94 12.14 -17.84 -10.70
C PRO A 94 11.56 -18.85 -9.71
N GLY A 95 11.57 -18.55 -8.41
CA GLY A 95 10.99 -19.37 -7.34
C GLY A 95 9.51 -19.12 -7.06
N LEU A 96 8.80 -18.35 -7.89
CA LEU A 96 7.37 -18.11 -7.71
C LEU A 96 6.56 -19.40 -7.87
N LYS A 97 5.66 -19.63 -6.92
CA LYS A 97 4.66 -20.69 -7.01
C LYS A 97 3.47 -20.22 -7.86
N PRO A 98 2.72 -21.12 -8.50
CA PRO A 98 1.47 -20.76 -9.16
C PRO A 98 0.47 -20.15 -8.18
N GLU A 99 -0.26 -19.13 -8.63
CA GLU A 99 -1.42 -18.63 -7.89
C GLU A 99 -2.51 -19.70 -7.92
N THR A 100 -3.21 -19.92 -6.81
CA THR A 100 -4.33 -20.87 -6.75
C THR A 100 -5.61 -20.16 -6.32
N SER A 101 -6.74 -20.64 -6.84
CA SER A 101 -8.07 -20.14 -6.49
C SER A 101 -8.98 -21.29 -6.10
N ARG A 102 -9.87 -21.02 -5.13
CA ARG A 102 -10.96 -21.90 -4.73
C ARG A 102 -12.24 -21.10 -4.79
N ILE A 103 -13.22 -21.62 -5.51
CA ILE A 103 -14.50 -20.96 -5.74
C ILE A 103 -15.60 -21.88 -5.22
N PHE A 104 -16.40 -21.36 -4.31
CA PHE A 104 -17.64 -21.97 -3.89
C PHE A 104 -18.80 -21.15 -4.45
N THR A 105 -19.77 -21.80 -5.08
CA THR A 105 -20.99 -21.16 -5.57
C THR A 105 -22.22 -21.88 -5.07
N LEU A 106 -23.25 -21.11 -4.72
CA LEU A 106 -24.57 -21.60 -4.31
C LEU A 106 -25.63 -20.70 -4.93
N GLY A 107 -26.52 -21.28 -5.74
CA GLY A 107 -27.51 -20.55 -6.51
C GLY A 107 -28.90 -21.13 -6.37
N ILE A 108 -29.90 -20.27 -6.26
CA ILE A 108 -31.32 -20.64 -6.25
C ILE A 108 -32.00 -19.96 -7.43
N GLY A 109 -32.76 -20.72 -8.20
CA GLY A 109 -33.64 -20.21 -9.26
C GLY A 109 -35.10 -20.49 -8.92
N PHE A 110 -35.96 -19.51 -9.21
CA PHE A 110 -37.39 -19.58 -8.99
C PHE A 110 -38.14 -19.06 -10.23
N GLN A 111 -39.01 -19.89 -10.79
CA GLN A 111 -39.81 -19.62 -11.98
C GLN A 111 -41.27 -20.05 -11.77
N PRO A 112 -42.10 -19.24 -11.10
CA PRO A 112 -43.49 -19.57 -10.80
C PRO A 112 -44.43 -19.48 -12.02
N ALA A 113 -44.04 -18.77 -13.07
CA ALA A 113 -44.81 -18.66 -14.30
C ALA A 113 -43.88 -18.54 -15.50
N LYS A 114 -44.36 -18.91 -16.69
CA LYS A 114 -43.54 -18.87 -17.92
C LYS A 114 -42.99 -17.47 -18.24
N PHE A 115 -43.64 -16.41 -17.76
CA PHE A 115 -43.24 -15.02 -18.00
C PHE A 115 -42.36 -14.42 -16.89
N PHE A 116 -42.13 -15.12 -15.78
CA PHE A 116 -41.35 -14.61 -14.65
C PHE A 116 -40.38 -15.65 -14.11
N SER A 117 -39.08 -15.32 -14.14
CA SER A 117 -38.00 -16.11 -13.55
C SER A 117 -37.06 -15.19 -12.79
N THR A 118 -36.61 -15.62 -11.62
CA THR A 118 -35.59 -14.94 -10.82
C THR A 118 -34.53 -15.92 -10.34
N THR A 119 -33.31 -15.44 -10.14
CA THR A 119 -32.20 -16.22 -9.60
C THR A 119 -31.43 -15.41 -8.59
N VAL A 120 -30.96 -16.06 -7.54
CA VAL A 120 -30.07 -15.49 -6.52
C VAL A 120 -28.87 -16.40 -6.41
N ASP A 121 -27.68 -15.84 -6.60
CA ASP A 121 -26.42 -16.58 -6.56
C ASP A 121 -25.49 -15.98 -5.52
N TYR A 122 -24.96 -16.84 -4.65
CA TYR A 122 -23.90 -16.55 -3.70
C TYR A 122 -22.60 -17.20 -4.19
N TYR A 123 -21.51 -16.46 -4.11
CA TYR A 123 -20.18 -16.96 -4.43
C TYR A 123 -19.18 -16.54 -3.35
N ASN A 124 -18.23 -17.42 -3.08
CA ASN A 124 -17.06 -17.14 -2.24
C ASN A 124 -15.81 -17.58 -2.99
N ILE A 125 -14.89 -16.64 -3.20
CA ILE A 125 -13.65 -16.84 -3.95
C ILE A 125 -12.48 -16.60 -3.01
N THR A 126 -11.66 -17.62 -2.80
CA THR A 126 -10.40 -17.51 -2.06
C THR A 126 -9.24 -17.64 -3.03
N ARG A 127 -8.31 -16.68 -3.01
CA ARG A 127 -7.07 -16.69 -3.80
C ARG A 127 -5.88 -16.85 -2.86
N THR A 128 -4.92 -17.68 -3.24
CA THR A 128 -3.70 -17.96 -2.46
C THR A 128 -2.48 -17.84 -3.37
N ASP A 129 -1.34 -17.46 -2.79
CA ASP A 129 -0.07 -17.26 -3.50
C ASP A 129 -0.16 -16.24 -4.65
N GLU A 130 -0.94 -15.16 -4.48
CA GLU A 130 -1.08 -14.10 -5.48
C GLU A 130 0.29 -13.47 -5.83
N ILE A 131 0.62 -13.45 -7.12
CA ILE A 131 1.86 -12.88 -7.62
C ILE A 131 1.61 -11.42 -7.89
N ASN A 132 2.10 -10.56 -7.00
CA ASN A 132 2.00 -9.12 -7.16
C ASN A 132 3.26 -8.42 -6.63
N VAL A 133 3.44 -7.18 -7.05
CA VAL A 133 4.51 -6.30 -6.57
C VAL A 133 3.90 -5.37 -5.53
N LYS A 134 4.49 -5.32 -4.33
CA LYS A 134 4.11 -4.32 -3.34
C LYS A 134 4.69 -2.96 -3.73
N SER A 135 3.88 -1.91 -3.66
CA SER A 135 4.38 -0.56 -3.87
C SER A 135 5.29 -0.12 -2.72
N PRO A 136 6.21 0.84 -2.92
CA PRO A 136 6.95 1.44 -1.82
C PRO A 136 6.05 1.98 -0.71
N GLN A 137 4.89 2.53 -1.07
CA GLN A 137 3.91 3.05 -0.10
C GLN A 137 3.32 1.93 0.77
N ASP A 138 2.95 0.79 0.18
CA ASP A 138 2.40 -0.35 0.93
C ASP A 138 3.43 -0.89 1.95
N LEU A 139 4.70 -0.92 1.55
CA LEU A 139 5.79 -1.35 2.41
C LEU A 139 5.97 -0.39 3.58
N LEU A 140 6.02 0.92 3.33
CA LEU A 140 6.20 1.95 4.35
C LEU A 140 5.02 2.01 5.32
N ASN A 141 3.78 1.93 4.81
CA ASN A 141 2.56 1.90 5.63
C ASN A 141 2.53 0.70 6.59
N ALA A 142 3.04 -0.44 6.16
CA ALA A 142 3.06 -1.68 6.93
C ALA A 142 4.47 -2.02 7.43
N GLU A 143 5.36 -1.04 7.64
CA GLU A 143 6.77 -1.28 7.98
C GLU A 143 6.93 -2.17 9.21
N ALA A 144 6.14 -1.94 10.26
CA ALA A 144 6.19 -2.73 11.49
C ALA A 144 5.78 -4.21 11.31
N GLN A 145 5.09 -4.52 10.22
CA GLN A 145 4.64 -5.87 9.86
C GLN A 145 5.56 -6.52 8.82
N GLN A 146 6.51 -5.78 8.25
CA GLN A 146 7.44 -6.34 7.29
C GLN A 146 8.51 -7.18 8.01
N PRO A 147 9.00 -8.25 7.36
CA PRO A 147 10.18 -8.97 7.83
C PRO A 147 11.38 -8.04 8.01
N ALA A 148 12.22 -8.32 9.01
CA ALA A 148 13.46 -7.59 9.23
C ALA A 148 14.33 -7.55 7.95
N GLY A 149 14.86 -6.38 7.61
CA GLY A 149 15.66 -6.17 6.40
C GLY A 149 14.86 -5.87 5.13
N THR A 150 13.52 -5.88 5.17
CA THR A 150 12.68 -5.44 4.04
C THR A 150 12.78 -3.94 3.82
N ILE A 151 12.76 -3.17 4.91
CA ILE A 151 12.97 -1.73 4.91
C ILE A 151 14.24 -1.48 5.71
N VAL A 152 15.20 -0.83 5.08
CA VAL A 152 16.46 -0.42 5.71
C VAL A 152 16.48 1.09 5.72
N ARG A 153 16.39 1.67 6.92
CA ARG A 153 16.50 3.11 7.14
C ARG A 153 17.97 3.50 7.25
N ALA A 154 18.31 4.69 6.77
CA ALA A 154 19.67 5.20 6.84
C ALA A 154 20.10 5.29 8.33
N PRO A 155 21.31 4.82 8.69
CA PRO A 155 21.75 4.80 10.08
C PRO A 155 22.22 6.17 10.58
N ASN A 156 22.43 7.15 9.70
CA ASN A 156 22.86 8.49 10.06
C ASN A 156 22.22 9.56 9.17
N PHE A 157 22.07 10.74 9.76
CA PHE A 157 21.41 11.91 9.17
C PHE A 157 22.41 13.03 8.84
N ASN A 158 23.69 12.68 8.65
CA ASN A 158 24.79 13.64 8.53
C ASN A 158 24.68 14.59 7.31
N ASN A 159 23.80 14.28 6.35
CA ASN A 159 23.52 15.10 5.17
C ASN A 159 22.01 15.30 4.97
N ASP A 160 21.25 15.27 6.08
CA ASP A 160 19.81 15.43 6.03
C ASP A 160 19.42 16.89 5.72
N PRO A 161 18.62 17.15 4.67
CA PRO A 161 18.22 18.51 4.31
C PRO A 161 17.23 19.13 5.32
N THR A 162 16.54 18.30 6.09
CA THR A 162 15.44 18.66 7.00
C THR A 162 15.94 18.81 8.44
N PHE A 163 16.58 17.77 8.97
CA PHE A 163 17.11 17.70 10.33
C PHE A 163 18.59 18.06 10.33
N LYS A 164 18.87 19.36 10.34
CA LYS A 164 20.22 19.90 10.10
C LYS A 164 21.14 19.81 11.31
N THR A 165 20.58 19.75 12.52
CA THR A 165 21.36 19.74 13.77
C THR A 165 21.25 18.40 14.49
N ALA A 166 22.28 18.05 15.26
CA ALA A 166 22.26 16.83 16.08
C ALA A 166 21.11 16.80 17.09
N ALA A 167 20.70 17.97 17.61
CA ALA A 167 19.57 18.09 18.52
C ALA A 167 18.24 17.77 17.82
N GLU A 168 18.05 18.26 16.60
CA GLU A 168 16.85 17.96 15.80
C GLU A 168 16.80 16.51 15.38
N VAL A 169 17.95 15.93 15.00
CA VAL A 169 18.03 14.49 14.72
C VAL A 169 17.65 13.69 15.97
N ALA A 170 18.16 14.05 17.15
CA ALA A 170 17.81 13.36 18.39
C ALA A 170 16.32 13.52 18.79
N GLN A 171 15.68 14.62 18.42
CA GLN A 171 14.30 14.93 18.80
C GLN A 171 13.26 14.40 17.82
N TYR A 172 13.54 14.47 16.52
CA TYR A 172 12.55 14.22 15.48
C TYR A 172 12.89 13.01 14.59
N ALA A 173 14.15 12.57 14.51
CA ALA A 173 14.48 11.50 13.57
C ALA A 173 13.75 10.19 13.93
N PRO A 174 13.14 9.51 12.94
CA PRO A 174 12.38 8.28 13.13
C PRO A 174 13.22 7.01 13.28
#